data_AF-A0A9W7D832-F1
#
_entry.id   AF-A0A9W7D832-F1
#
_cell.length_a   1.000
_cell.length_b   1.000
_cell.length_c   1.000
_cell.angle_alpha   90.00
_cell.angle_beta   90.00
_cell.angle_gamma   90.00
#
_symmetry.space_group_name_H-M   'P 1'
#
loop_
_entity.id
_entity.type
_entity.pdbx_description
1 polymer ?
#
loop_
_entity_poly.entity_id
_entity_poly.type
_entity_poly.pdbx_seq_one_letter_code
_entity_poly.pdbx_strand_id
1 'polypeptide(L)'
;MPHVVAHVRDHDIQAGAASQRYMAVTQARLPERAPLTVPVSATFRQLQHIVAQQATIDRATEEEQWQAPSEYAVVRVQLHVVPVSLLVNVADHRETLGLPS
;
A
#
# COMPACT_ATOMS: atom_id res chain seq x y z
N MET A 1 13.49 3.24 12.75
CA MET A 1 12.73 2.94 13.99
C MET A 1 12.61 1.42 14.16
N PRO A 2 13.66 0.71 14.60
CA PRO A 2 13.71 -0.76 14.56
C PRO A 2 12.71 -1.44 15.49
N HIS A 3 12.52 -0.90 16.69
CA HIS A 3 11.68 -1.48 17.75
C HIS A 3 10.18 -1.39 17.44
N VAL A 4 9.71 -0.31 16.77
CA VAL A 4 8.31 -0.19 16.35
C VAL A 4 7.98 -1.15 15.22
N VAL A 5 8.90 -1.31 14.25
CA VAL A 5 8.71 -2.26 13.13
C VAL A 5 8.68 -3.69 13.65
N ALA A 6 9.57 -4.05 14.58
CA ALA A 6 9.56 -5.36 15.22
C ALA A 6 8.24 -5.60 15.96
N HIS A 7 7.79 -4.65 16.78
CA HIS A 7 6.54 -4.79 17.53
C HIS A 7 5.30 -4.90 16.65
N VAL A 8 5.24 -4.14 15.55
CA VAL A 8 4.16 -4.25 14.55
C VAL A 8 4.11 -5.64 13.93
N ARG A 9 5.27 -6.20 13.59
CA ARG A 9 5.36 -7.56 13.04
C ARG A 9 4.98 -8.62 14.08
N ASP A 10 5.46 -8.47 15.31
CA ASP A 10 5.27 -9.48 16.37
C ASP A 10 3.82 -9.51 16.90
N HIS A 11 3.03 -8.46 16.67
CA HIS A 11 1.61 -8.35 17.09
C HIS A 11 0.63 -8.34 15.91
N ASP A 12 1.07 -8.69 14.70
CA ASP A 12 0.27 -8.71 13.46
C ASP A 12 -0.57 -7.44 13.24
N ILE A 13 0.02 -6.29 13.55
CA ILE A 13 -0.68 -5.01 13.45
C ILE A 13 -0.72 -4.63 11.97
N GLN A 14 -1.93 -4.44 11.44
CA GLN A 14 -2.16 -3.84 10.12
C GLN A 14 -1.66 -2.38 10.10
N ALA A 15 -0.36 -2.21 9.90
CA ALA A 15 0.34 -0.93 10.01
C ALA A 15 1.25 -0.71 8.80
N GLY A 16 0.76 0.07 7.84
CA GLY A 16 1.57 0.66 6.79
C GLY A 16 2.55 1.71 7.33
N ALA A 17 3.36 2.28 6.43
CA ALA A 17 4.42 3.23 6.80
C ALA A 17 3.94 4.42 7.63
N ALA A 18 2.73 4.93 7.38
CA ALA A 18 2.14 6.02 8.15
C ALA A 18 1.79 5.60 9.60
N SER A 19 1.19 4.42 9.78
CA SER A 19 0.87 3.87 11.11
C SER A 19 2.13 3.63 11.94
N GLN A 20 3.19 3.09 11.32
CA GLN A 20 4.49 2.87 12.00
C GLN A 20 5.13 4.20 12.44
N ARG A 21 5.09 5.24 11.59
CA ARG A 21 5.57 6.58 11.97
C ARG A 21 4.75 7.17 13.11
N TYR A 22 3.42 7.04 13.05
CA TYR A 22 2.54 7.51 14.12
C TYR A 22 2.85 6.82 15.45
N MET A 23 3.04 5.50 15.44
CA MET A 23 3.43 4.73 16.63
C MET A 23 4.78 5.19 17.18
N ALA A 24 5.78 5.39 16.31
CA ALA A 24 7.10 5.85 16.74
C ALA A 24 7.05 7.24 17.37
N VAL A 25 6.28 8.17 16.78
CA VAL A 25 6.08 9.51 17.36
C VAL A 25 5.31 9.45 18.68
N THR A 26 4.30 8.58 18.78
CA THR A 26 3.54 8.41 20.02
C THR A 26 4.41 7.82 21.13
N GLN A 27 5.22 6.80 20.82
CA GLN A 27 6.15 6.18 21.76
C GLN A 27 7.21 7.16 22.25
N ALA A 28 7.76 8.00 21.35
CA ALA A 28 8.79 8.98 21.69
C ALA A 28 8.30 10.07 22.66
N ARG A 29 6.98 10.24 22.82
CA ARG A 29 6.38 11.17 23.78
C ARG A 29 6.21 10.57 25.17
N LEU A 30 6.40 9.26 25.32
CA LEU A 30 6.30 8.57 26.60
C LEU A 30 7.68 8.53 27.29
N PRO A 31 7.72 8.33 28.62
CA PRO A 31 8.97 8.09 29.34
C PRO A 31 9.75 6.90 28.77
N GLU A 32 11.08 6.90 28.90
CA GLU A 32 11.96 5.87 28.30
C GLU A 32 11.59 4.41 28.66
N ARG A 33 10.98 4.20 29.84
CA ARG A 33 10.57 2.87 30.33
C ARG A 33 9.10 2.53 30.03
N ALA A 34 8.40 3.39 29.30
CA ALA A 34 7.01 3.12 28.95
C ALA A 34 6.93 1.93 27.98
N PRO A 35 6.04 0.97 28.23
CA PRO A 35 5.87 -0.16 27.34
C PRO A 35 5.40 0.31 25.97
N LEU A 36 5.91 -0.33 24.92
CA LEU A 36 5.42 -0.09 23.57
C LEU A 36 4.01 -0.67 23.46
N THR A 37 3.05 0.19 23.17
CA THR A 37 1.64 -0.18 23.03
C THR A 37 1.08 0.32 21.72
N VAL A 38 0.04 -0.37 21.24
CA VAL A 38 -0.69 0.04 20.04
C VAL A 38 -1.55 1.26 20.38
N PRO A 39 -1.38 2.41 19.69
CA PRO A 39 -2.20 3.58 19.96
C PRO A 39 -3.68 3.31 19.67
N VAL A 40 -4.57 3.73 20.55
CA VAL A 40 -6.04 3.55 20.39
C VAL A 40 -6.76 4.82 19.90
N SER A 41 -5.98 5.84 19.54
CA SER A 41 -6.49 7.13 19.08
C SER A 41 -7.33 6.99 17.80
N ALA A 42 -8.26 7.92 17.59
CA ALA A 42 -9.06 7.96 16.37
C ALA A 42 -8.17 8.07 15.12
N THR A 43 -7.08 8.85 15.20
CA THR A 43 -6.10 8.97 14.12
C THR A 43 -5.43 7.64 13.78
N PHE A 44 -5.03 6.85 14.79
CA PHE A 44 -4.40 5.56 14.52
C PHE A 44 -5.38 4.57 13.89
N ARG A 45 -6.62 4.51 14.39
CA ARG A 45 -7.68 3.70 13.78
C ARG A 45 -7.97 4.10 12.33
N GLN A 46 -7.97 5.41 12.04
CA GLN A 46 -8.15 5.89 10.66
C GLN A 46 -7.00 5.43 9.75
N LEU A 47 -5.75 5.47 10.23
CA LEU A 47 -4.61 4.98 9.46
C LEU A 47 -4.70 3.47 9.19
N GLN A 48 -5.15 2.67 10.18
CA GLN A 48 -5.41 1.25 9.97
C GLN A 48 -6.51 1.02 8.94
N HIS A 49 -7.60 1.81 8.99
CA HIS A 49 -8.67 1.73 8.01
C HIS A 49 -8.19 2.02 6.58
N ILE A 50 -7.38 3.06 6.39
CA ILE A 50 -6.79 3.40 5.08
C ILE A 50 -5.92 2.24 4.56
N VAL A 51 -5.11 1.63 5.42
CA VAL A 51 -4.26 0.48 5.06
C VAL A 51 -5.13 -0.72 4.64
N ALA A 52 -6.20 -1.01 5.37
CA ALA A 52 -7.12 -2.08 5.03
C ALA A 52 -7.84 -1.81 3.68
N GLN A 53 -8.26 -0.57 3.43
CA GLN A 53 -8.86 -0.19 2.15
C GLN A 53 -7.89 -0.36 0.97
N GLN A 54 -6.61 -0.02 1.15
CA GLN A 54 -5.60 -0.22 0.11
C GLN A 54 -5.45 -1.71 -0.23
N ALA A 55 -5.38 -2.59 0.79
CA ALA A 55 -5.30 -4.03 0.56
C ALA A 55 -6.52 -4.59 -0.20
N THR A 56 -7.72 -4.04 0.03
CA THR A 56 -8.92 -4.39 -0.74
C THR A 56 -8.82 -3.94 -2.20
N ILE A 57 -8.35 -2.72 -2.45
CA ILE A 57 -8.15 -2.19 -3.81
C ILE A 57 -7.10 -3.03 -4.55
N ASP A 58 -5.98 -3.35 -3.90
CA ASP A 58 -4.90 -4.14 -4.49
C ASP A 58 -5.41 -5.53 -4.89
N ARG A 59 -6.18 -6.21 -4.01
CA ARG A 59 -6.82 -7.49 -4.34
C ARG A 59 -7.80 -7.40 -5.50
N ALA A 60 -8.69 -6.41 -5.50
CA ALA A 60 -9.63 -6.23 -6.61
C ALA A 60 -8.89 -6.03 -7.94
N THR A 61 -7.78 -5.28 -7.91
CA THR A 61 -6.93 -5.05 -9.09
C THR A 61 -6.24 -6.33 -9.55
N GLU A 62 -5.77 -7.17 -8.63
CA GLU A 62 -5.18 -8.49 -8.94
C GLU A 62 -6.21 -9.46 -9.53
N GLU A 63 -7.44 -9.47 -9.00
CA GLU A 63 -8.53 -10.30 -9.51
C GLU A 63 -8.96 -9.87 -10.93
N GLU A 64 -9.09 -8.56 -11.18
CA GLU A 64 -9.35 -8.02 -12.52
C GLU A 64 -8.24 -8.39 -13.51
N GLN A 65 -6.97 -8.40 -13.09
CA GLN A 65 -5.86 -8.86 -13.94
C GLN A 65 -5.98 -10.33 -14.33
N TRP A 66 -6.40 -11.19 -13.40
CA TRP A 66 -6.55 -12.63 -13.66
C TRP A 66 -7.69 -12.93 -14.64
N GLN A 67 -8.69 -12.05 -14.70
CA GLN A 67 -9.85 -12.18 -15.57
C GLN A 67 -9.72 -11.37 -16.87
N ALA A 68 -8.70 -10.52 -17.00
CA ALA A 68 -8.50 -9.71 -18.18
C ALA A 68 -8.28 -10.61 -19.42
N PRO A 69 -8.95 -10.32 -20.54
CA PRO A 69 -8.67 -11.00 -21.79
C PRO A 69 -7.18 -10.87 -22.15
N SER A 70 -6.60 -11.88 -22.79
CA SER A 70 -5.17 -11.91 -23.15
C SER A 70 -4.69 -10.74 -24.02
N GLU A 71 -5.63 -9.98 -24.60
CA GLU A 71 -5.37 -8.77 -25.39
C GLU A 71 -5.12 -7.52 -24.53
N TYR A 72 -5.31 -7.59 -23.21
CA TYR A 72 -5.08 -6.52 -22.26
C TYR A 72 -4.01 -6.88 -21.23
N ALA A 73 -3.18 -5.90 -20.87
CA ALA A 73 -2.18 -6.03 -19.82
C ALA A 73 -2.22 -4.81 -18.90
N VAL A 74 -1.94 -5.03 -17.61
CA VAL A 74 -1.77 -3.93 -16.67
C VAL A 74 -0.37 -3.33 -16.82
N VAL A 75 -0.34 -2.04 -17.14
CA VAL A 75 0.89 -1.26 -17.26
C VAL A 75 0.88 -0.17 -16.20
N ARG A 76 2.04 0.07 -15.59
CA ARG A 76 2.22 1.13 -14.60
C ARG A 76 2.61 2.42 -15.31
N VAL A 77 1.72 3.40 -15.30
CA VAL A 77 1.93 4.71 -15.94
C VAL A 77 2.04 5.82 -14.89
N GLN A 78 2.71 6.92 -15.22
CA GLN A 78 2.81 8.07 -14.33
C GLN A 78 1.74 9.11 -14.68
N LEU A 79 0.80 9.37 -13.77
CA LEU A 79 -0.24 10.40 -13.89
C LEU A 79 0.01 11.48 -12.84
N HIS A 80 0.26 12.72 -13.26
CA HIS A 80 0.55 13.84 -12.34
C HIS A 80 1.61 13.49 -11.29
N VAL A 81 2.69 12.82 -11.71
CA VAL A 81 3.81 12.35 -10.84
C VAL A 81 3.46 11.16 -9.94
N VAL A 82 2.21 10.69 -9.93
CA VAL A 82 1.77 9.49 -9.18
C VAL A 82 1.75 8.28 -10.11
N PRO A 83 2.41 7.16 -9.76
CA PRO A 83 2.31 5.94 -10.54
C PRO A 83 0.93 5.27 -10.34
N VAL A 84 0.22 5.04 -11.43
CA VAL A 84 -1.12 4.41 -11.48
C VAL A 84 -1.07 3.20 -12.40
N SER A 85 -1.70 2.11 -11.98
CA SER A 85 -1.86 0.90 -12.79
C SER A 85 -3.08 1.05 -13.70
N LEU A 86 -2.90 0.92 -15.01
CA LEU A 86 -3.98 0.97 -15.99
C LEU A 86 -4.00 -0.30 -16.83
N LEU A 87 -5.20 -0.75 -17.19
CA LEU A 87 -5.39 -1.83 -18.16
C LEU A 87 -5.27 -1.24 -19.58
N VAL A 88 -4.34 -1.75 -20.37
CA VAL A 88 -4.04 -1.23 -21.71
C VAL A 88 -4.07 -2.38 -22.72
N ASN A 89 -4.63 -2.13 -23.91
CA ASN A 89 -4.59 -3.10 -25.00
C ASN A 89 -3.14 -3.32 -25.46
N VAL A 90 -2.74 -4.58 -25.56
CA VAL A 90 -1.36 -4.98 -25.88
C VAL A 90 -0.99 -4.59 -27.31
N ALA A 91 -1.90 -4.66 -28.27
CA ALA A 91 -1.63 -4.28 -29.65
C ALA A 91 -1.41 -2.77 -29.78
N ASP A 92 -2.31 -1.96 -29.24
CA ASP A 92 -2.20 -0.49 -29.24
C ASP A 92 -0.91 -0.02 -28.52
N HIS A 93 -0.58 -0.68 -27.41
CA HIS A 93 0.64 -0.38 -26.66
C HIS A 93 1.91 -0.75 -27.44
N ARG A 94 1.92 -1.91 -28.14
CA ARG A 94 3.04 -2.30 -29.00
C ARG A 94 3.22 -1.33 -30.17
N GLU A 95 2.13 -0.92 -30.81
CA GLU A 95 2.15 0.06 -31.89
C GLU A 95 2.73 1.40 -31.40
N THR A 96 2.28 1.89 -30.25
CA THR A 96 2.78 3.13 -29.64
C THR A 96 4.28 3.07 -29.34
N LEU A 97 4.79 1.89 -28.97
CA LEU A 97 6.21 1.66 -28.69
C LEU A 97 7.05 1.33 -29.94
N GLY A 98 6.42 1.25 -31.14
CA GLY A 98 7.08 0.86 -32.38
C GLY A 98 7.57 -0.60 -32.38
N LEU A 99 6.95 -1.45 -31.56
CA LEU A 99 7.26 -2.87 -31.51
C LEU A 99 6.55 -3.60 -32.67
N PRO A 100 7.16 -4.66 -33.24
CA PRO A 100 6.49 -5.49 -34.23
C PRO A 100 5.24 -6.13 -33.61
N SER A 101 4.27 -6.54 -34.43
CA SER A 101 3.08 -7.28 -34.00
C SER A 101 3.40 -8.69 -33.49
#